data_AF-A0A2V8NZJ7-F1
#
_entry.id   AF-A0A2V8NZJ7-F1
#
_cell.length_a   1.000
_cell.length_b   1.000
_cell.length_c   1.000
_cell.angle_alpha   90.00
_cell.angle_beta   90.00
_cell.angle_gamma   90.00
#
_symmetry.space_group_name_H-M   'P 1'
#
loop_
_entity.id
_entity.type
_entity.pdbx_description
1 polymer ?
#
loop_
_entity_poly.entity_id
_entity_poly.type
_entity_poly.pdbx_seq_one_letter_code
_entity_poly.pdbx_strand_id
1 'polypeptide(L)'
;MEFSIITLEKLRAFSGRSSTFVTIDAPLFGSVMILNGRVLHKGSAYMEPAKIGRSIGFPSYEQIVAEASRFWIQHESGIRNRRGREEMAKLLDEL
;
A
#
# COMPACT_ATOMS: atom_id res chain seq x y z
N MET A 1 -2.48 22.30 -6.82
CA MET A 1 -1.36 21.59 -6.18
C MET A 1 -1.28 20.22 -6.82
N GLU A 2 -0.22 19.94 -7.57
CA GLU A 2 0.06 18.57 -8.01
C GLU A 2 0.38 17.76 -6.75
N PHE A 3 -0.55 16.90 -6.33
CA PHE A 3 -0.22 15.89 -5.34
C PHE A 3 0.68 14.88 -6.03
N SER A 4 1.91 14.77 -5.56
CA SER A 4 2.84 13.73 -6.02
C SER A 4 2.14 12.39 -6.03
N ILE A 5 2.16 11.75 -7.18
CA ILE A 5 1.44 10.49 -7.41
C ILE A 5 2.05 9.43 -6.50
N ILE A 6 1.23 8.88 -5.59
CA ILE A 6 1.60 7.69 -4.81
C ILE A 6 1.53 6.51 -5.76
N THR A 7 2.68 5.87 -6.00
CA THR A 7 2.77 4.68 -6.83
C THR A 7 3.18 3.47 -5.99
N LEU A 8 2.84 2.27 -6.48
CA LEU A 8 3.30 1.03 -5.85
C LEU A 8 4.83 0.96 -5.78
N GLU A 9 5.52 1.46 -6.80
CA GLU A 9 6.97 1.53 -6.86
C GLU A 9 7.57 2.39 -5.73
N LYS A 10 7.05 3.62 -5.53
CA LYS A 10 7.50 4.50 -4.44
C LYS A 10 7.31 3.83 -3.08
N LEU A 11 6.17 3.17 -2.87
CA LEU A 11 5.88 2.44 -1.62
C LEU A 11 6.82 1.25 -1.40
N ARG A 12 7.17 0.52 -2.47
CA ARG A 12 8.14 -0.58 -2.40
C ARG A 12 9.54 -0.05 -2.07
N ALA A 13 9.98 1.03 -2.69
CA ALA A 13 11.25 1.68 -2.39
C ALA A 13 11.31 2.16 -0.93
N PHE A 14 10.26 2.82 -0.46
CA PHE A 14 10.11 3.28 0.93
C PHE A 14 10.25 2.13 1.93
N SER A 15 9.44 1.09 1.75
CA SER A 15 9.43 -0.10 2.62
C SER A 15 10.76 -0.84 2.58
N GLY A 16 11.41 -0.91 1.41
CA GLY A 16 12.70 -1.57 1.23
C GLY A 16 13.87 -0.89 1.93
N ARG A 17 13.83 0.45 2.07
CA ARG A 17 14.92 1.22 2.71
C ARG A 17 14.82 1.31 4.23
N SER A 18 13.65 1.07 4.81
CA SER A 18 13.37 1.46 6.21
C SER A 18 12.83 0.31 7.08
N SER A 19 12.90 -0.93 6.61
CA SER A 19 12.24 -2.11 7.23
C SER A 19 10.77 -1.85 7.57
N THR A 20 10.14 -0.92 6.85
CA THR A 20 8.84 -0.39 7.21
C THR A 20 7.76 -1.22 6.59
N PHE A 21 6.79 -1.59 7.41
CA PHE A 21 5.61 -2.31 6.98
C PHE A 21 4.49 -1.32 6.62
N VAL A 22 4.07 -1.31 5.36
CA VAL A 22 2.98 -0.47 4.87
C VAL A 22 1.74 -1.32 4.64
N THR A 23 0.60 -0.93 5.21
CA THR A 23 -0.71 -1.54 4.92
C THR A 23 -1.65 -0.53 4.31
N ILE A 24 -2.33 -0.95 3.25
CA ILE A 24 -3.34 -0.21 2.53
C ILE A 24 -4.62 -1.02 2.62
N ASP A 25 -5.62 -0.48 3.31
CA ASP A 25 -6.92 -1.12 3.44
C ASP A 25 -7.74 -0.86 2.17
N ALA A 26 -8.16 -1.93 1.50
CA ALA A 26 -9.00 -1.90 0.31
C ALA A 26 -10.32 -2.62 0.64
N PRO A 27 -11.33 -1.93 1.19
CA PRO A 27 -12.48 -2.57 1.85
C PRO A 27 -13.19 -3.68 1.06
N LEU A 28 -13.21 -3.58 -0.28
CA LEU A 28 -13.85 -4.56 -1.16
C LEU A 28 -12.94 -5.72 -1.58
N PHE A 29 -11.62 -5.59 -1.42
CA PHE A 29 -10.62 -6.49 -2.00
C PHE A 29 -9.65 -7.09 -0.96
N GLY A 30 -9.65 -6.57 0.27
CA GLY A 30 -8.77 -6.99 1.37
C GLY A 30 -7.78 -5.90 1.74
N SER A 31 -6.52 -6.26 1.92
CA SER A 31 -5.45 -5.30 2.20
C SER A 31 -4.22 -5.58 1.34
N VAL A 32 -3.65 -4.52 0.79
CA VAL A 32 -2.33 -4.55 0.14
C VAL A 32 -1.29 -4.21 1.20
N MET A 33 -0.36 -5.12 1.40
CA MET A 33 0.67 -5.05 2.43
C MET A 33 2.04 -4.96 1.72
N ILE A 34 2.96 -4.14 2.22
CA ILE A 34 4.29 -3.99 1.62
C ILE A 34 5.32 -4.09 2.75
N LEU A 35 6.21 -5.07 2.62
CA LEU A 35 7.27 -5.34 3.59
C LEU A 35 8.59 -5.57 2.85
N ASN A 36 9.63 -4.84 3.23
CA ASN A 36 10.96 -4.93 2.62
C ASN A 36 10.89 -4.86 1.09
N GLY A 37 10.05 -3.97 0.56
CA GLY A 37 9.83 -3.78 -0.88
C GLY A 37 9.09 -4.90 -1.61
N ARG A 38 8.62 -5.93 -0.88
CA ARG A 38 7.78 -7.00 -1.41
C ARG A 38 6.32 -6.72 -1.14
N VAL A 39 5.49 -6.92 -2.15
CA VAL A 39 4.04 -6.82 -2.03
C VAL A 39 3.50 -8.14 -1.49
N LEU A 40 2.82 -8.07 -0.36
CA LEU A 40 2.07 -9.12 0.27
C LEU A 40 0.58 -8.79 0.08
N HIS A 41 -0.23 -9.80 -0.18
CA HIS A 41 -1.66 -9.59 -0.31
C HIS A 41 -2.43 -10.50 0.63
N LYS A 42 -3.30 -9.90 1.44
CA LYS A 42 -4.26 -10.61 2.27
C LYS A 42 -5.65 -10.36 1.69
N GLY A 43 -6.16 -11.35 0.95
CA GLY A 43 -7.52 -11.31 0.43
C GLY A 43 -8.55 -11.30 1.57
N SER A 44 -9.73 -10.79 1.26
CA SER A 44 -10.91 -11.02 2.09
C SER A 44 -11.25 -12.52 2.15
N ALA A 45 -12.03 -12.96 3.14
CA ALA A 45 -12.34 -14.37 3.40
C ALA A 45 -12.95 -15.15 2.20
N TYR A 46 -13.40 -14.43 1.17
CA TYR A 46 -14.04 -14.94 -0.04
C TYR A 46 -13.18 -14.82 -1.30
N MET A 47 -11.91 -14.41 -1.18
CA MET A 47 -11.07 -14.11 -2.34
C MET A 47 -9.63 -14.63 -2.22
N GLU A 48 -9.21 -15.43 -3.20
CA GLU A 48 -7.82 -15.86 -3.31
C GLU A 48 -6.92 -14.68 -3.69
N PRO A 49 -5.84 -14.41 -2.94
CA PRO A 49 -4.91 -13.32 -3.23
C PRO A 49 -4.36 -13.28 -4.66
N ALA A 50 -4.23 -14.45 -5.30
CA ALA A 50 -3.71 -14.61 -6.65
C ALA A 50 -4.63 -14.06 -7.76
N LYS A 51 -5.89 -13.72 -7.46
CA LYS A 51 -6.88 -13.24 -8.43
C LYS A 51 -6.88 -11.71 -8.62
N ILE A 52 -6.31 -10.94 -7.69
CA ILE A 52 -6.19 -9.48 -7.84
C ILE A 52 -5.33 -9.13 -9.05
N GLY A 53 -5.82 -8.22 -9.90
CA GLY A 53 -5.13 -7.76 -11.11
C GLY A 53 -4.99 -8.81 -12.21
N ARG A 54 -5.52 -10.03 -12.03
CA ARG A 54 -5.46 -11.14 -13.01
C ARG A 54 -6.83 -11.63 -13.47
N SER A 55 -7.87 -11.41 -12.69
CA SER A 55 -9.25 -11.78 -13.04
C SER A 55 -10.06 -10.56 -13.47
N ILE A 56 -10.95 -10.74 -14.45
CA ILE A 56 -11.88 -9.70 -14.91
C ILE A 56 -12.74 -9.21 -13.72
N GLY A 57 -12.86 -7.90 -13.56
CA GLY A 57 -13.64 -7.26 -12.49
C GLY A 57 -12.86 -6.97 -11.19
N PHE A 58 -11.56 -7.26 -11.15
CA PHE A 58 -10.71 -6.96 -9.99
C PHE A 58 -9.65 -5.91 -10.35
N PRO A 59 -9.49 -4.84 -9.54
CA PRO A 59 -8.49 -3.81 -9.79
C PRO A 59 -7.08 -4.36 -9.64
N SER A 60 -6.10 -3.73 -10.29
CA SER A 60 -4.69 -4.02 -10.05
C SER A 60 -4.22 -3.44 -8.70
N TYR A 61 -3.05 -3.85 -8.21
CA TYR A 61 -2.47 -3.26 -7.01
C TYR A 61 -2.19 -1.76 -7.19
N GLU A 62 -1.79 -1.34 -8.39
CA GLU A 62 -1.58 0.06 -8.75
C GLU A 62 -2.87 0.86 -8.63
N GLN A 63 -4.00 0.33 -9.11
CA GLN A 63 -5.31 0.97 -8.99
C GLN A 63 -5.74 1.09 -7.52
N ILE A 64 -5.57 0.02 -6.74
CA ILE A 64 -5.86 0.04 -5.29
C ILE A 64 -5.02 1.12 -4.58
N VAL A 65 -3.72 1.21 -4.87
CA VAL A 65 -2.82 2.23 -4.31
C VAL A 65 -3.24 3.63 -4.77
N ALA A 66 -3.58 3.79 -6.06
CA ALA A 66 -3.97 5.06 -6.63
C ALA A 66 -5.25 5.62 -5.98
N GLU A 67 -6.19 4.76 -5.60
CA GLU A 67 -7.46 5.14 -4.97
C GLU A 67 -7.42 5.14 -3.43
N ALA A 68 -6.33 4.63 -2.83
CA ALA A 68 -6.20 4.56 -1.39
C ALA A 68 -6.22 5.95 -0.72
N SER A 69 -7.07 6.06 0.31
CA SER A 69 -7.19 7.26 1.14
C SER A 69 -6.41 7.18 2.45
N ARG A 70 -6.02 5.98 2.89
CA ARG A 70 -5.39 5.72 4.18
C ARG A 70 -4.27 4.70 4.05
N PHE A 71 -3.17 5.00 4.72
CA PHE A 71 -1.99 4.16 4.79
C PHE A 71 -1.65 3.93 6.25
N TRP A 72 -1.31 2.71 6.60
CA TRP A 72 -0.73 2.42 7.90
C TRP A 72 0.73 2.09 7.74
N ILE A 73 1.55 2.71 8.58
CA ILE A 73 2.99 2.57 8.58
C ILE A 73 3.38 1.99 9.93
N GLN A 74 4.06 0.85 9.93
CA GLN A 74 4.63 0.25 11.13
C GLN A 74 6.14 0.14 10.96
N HIS A 75 6.87 0.77 11.89
CA HIS A 75 8.32 0.68 11.96
C HIS A 75 8.75 -0.50 12.86
N GLU A 76 10.06 -0.75 12.94
CA GLU A 76 10.65 -1.83 13.74
C GLU A 76 10.29 -1.77 15.23
N SER A 77 9.97 -0.58 15.75
CA SER A 77 9.46 -0.40 17.13
C SER A 77 8.09 -1.05 17.37
N GLY A 78 7.44 -1.54 16.33
CA GLY A 78 6.11 -2.15 16.39
C GLY A 78 4.96 -1.15 16.45
N ILE A 79 5.24 0.15 16.62
CA ILE A 79 4.21 1.20 16.64
C ILE A 79 3.65 1.41 15.24
N ARG A 80 2.32 1.36 15.13
CA ARG A 80 1.58 1.54 13.87
C ARG A 80 0.94 2.93 13.83
N ASN A 81 1.34 3.73 12.85
CA ASN A 81 0.84 5.09 12.62
C ASN A 81 -0.03 5.16 11.37
N ARG A 82 -1.14 5.89 11.45
CA ARG A 82 -2.01 6.16 10.29
C ARG A 82 -1.53 7.41 9.57
N ARG A 83 -1.46 7.35 8.25
CA ARG A 83 -1.19 8.48 7.36
C ARG A 83 -2.31 8.66 6.34
N GLY A 84 -2.73 9.90 6.13
CA GLY A 84 -3.55 10.28 4.99
C GLY A 84 -2.73 10.30 3.70
N ARG A 85 -3.42 10.47 2.56
CA ARG A 85 -2.79 10.52 1.25
C ARG A 85 -1.74 11.63 1.13
N GLU A 86 -2.03 12.83 1.65
CA GLU A 86 -1.11 13.96 1.57
C GLU A 86 0.16 13.74 2.38
N GLU A 87 0.02 13.23 3.61
CA GLU A 87 1.17 12.91 4.47
C GLU A 87 2.02 11.80 3.86
N MET A 88 1.37 10.78 3.27
CA MET A 88 2.06 9.69 2.61
C MET A 88 2.81 10.18 1.36
N ALA A 89 2.20 11.04 0.54
CA ALA A 89 2.85 11.60 -0.63
C ALA A 89 4.12 12.39 -0.26
N LYS A 90 4.05 13.23 0.78
CA LYS A 90 5.22 13.97 1.29
C LYS A 90 6.34 13.02 1.75
N LEU A 91 6.00 12.01 2.55
CA LEU A 91 6.96 10.99 3.01
C LEU A 91 7.64 10.26 1.84
N LEU A 92 6.94 10.06 0.73
CA LEU A 92 7.47 9.36 -0.43
C LEU A 92 8.33 10.24 -1.35
N ASP A 93 8.19 11.56 -1.27
CA ASP A 93 9.01 12.51 -2.03
C ASP A 93 10.33 12.86 -1.32
N GLU A 94 10.43 12.58 -0.02
CA GLU A 94 11.65 12.74 0.78
C GLU A 94 12.65 11.57 0.62
N LEU A 95 12.32 10.57 -0.21
CA LEU A 95 13.15 9.40 -0.54
C LEU A 95 14.09 9.65 -1.73
#